data_AF-A0AAN0KAB3-F1
#
_entry.id   AF-A0AAN0KAB3-F1
#
_cell.length_a   1.000
_cell.length_b   1.000
_cell.length_c   1.000
_cell.angle_alpha   90.00
_cell.angle_beta   90.00
_cell.angle_gamma   90.00
#
_symmetry.space_group_name_H-M   'P 1'
#
loop_
_entity.id
_entity.type
_entity.pdbx_description
1 polymer ?
#
loop_
_entity_poly.entity_id
_entity_poly.type
_entity_poly.pdbx_seq_one_letter_code
_entity_poly.pdbx_strand_id
1 'polypeptide(L)' 'MKDSPVLKLQDMAGSSSTNIEDLLSRAKMISVKLGLKDISEWLEYELNGYPSYDLLPGYRVLAGTPIRAFNPYVG' A
#
# COMPACT_ATOMS: atom_id res chain seq x y z
N MET A 1 6.59 29.22 -1.54
CA MET A 1 7.21 28.13 -2.31
C MET A 1 6.08 27.25 -2.81
N LYS A 2 6.02 26.93 -4.12
CA LYS A 2 5.00 26.01 -4.65
C LYS A 2 5.40 24.60 -4.23
N ASP A 3 4.95 24.14 -3.08
CA ASP A 3 5.21 22.78 -2.65
C ASP A 3 4.46 21.82 -3.58
N SER A 4 5.17 21.25 -4.55
CA SER A 4 4.62 20.27 -5.46
C SER A 4 4.03 19.11 -4.64
N PRO A 5 2.80 18.64 -4.95
CA PRO A 5 2.23 17.46 -4.30
C PRO A 5 3.16 16.25 -4.34
N VAL A 6 3.96 16.14 -5.41
CA VAL A 6 4.96 15.08 -5.58
C VAL A 6 6.10 15.21 -4.57
N LEU A 7 6.59 16.43 -4.31
CA LEU A 7 7.66 16.66 -3.33
C LEU A 7 7.18 16.31 -1.91
N LYS A 8 5.95 16.70 -1.57
CA LYS A 8 5.34 16.31 -0.28
C LYS A 8 5.23 14.79 -0.12
N LEU A 9 4.89 14.08 -1.20
CA LEU A 9 4.83 12.62 -1.19
C LEU A 9 6.22 12.01 -0.99
N GLN A 10 7.24 12.55 -1.66
CA GLN A 10 8.64 12.10 -1.49
C GLN A 10 9.14 12.34 -0.06
N ASP A 11 8.85 13.50 0.52
CA ASP A 11 9.20 13.80 1.92
C ASP A 11 8.51 12.85 2.89
N MET A 12 7.22 12.54 2.66
CA MET A 12 6.48 11.55 3.45
C MET A 12 7.04 10.14 3.32
N ALA A 13 7.46 9.73 2.12
CA ALA A 13 8.07 8.42 1.89
C ALA A 13 9.47 8.29 2.50
N GLY A 14 10.21 9.41 2.61
CA GLY A 14 11.52 9.46 3.25
C GLY A 14 11.47 9.45 4.78
N SER A 15 10.32 9.78 5.38
CA SER A 15 10.14 9.77 6.82
C SER A 15 9.56 8.44 7.31
N SER A 16 10.21 7.80 8.27
CA SER A 16 9.77 6.54 8.89
C SER A 16 8.62 6.70 9.89
N SER A 17 8.22 7.94 10.21
CA SER A 17 7.13 8.25 11.14
C SER A 17 5.75 8.33 10.49
N THR A 18 5.67 8.19 9.17
CA THR A 18 4.44 8.43 8.42
C THR A 18 3.57 7.18 8.35
N ASN A 19 2.26 7.34 8.53
CA ASN A 19 1.31 6.24 8.33
C ASN A 19 1.30 5.81 6.86
N ILE A 20 1.46 4.50 6.61
CA ILE A 20 1.52 3.93 5.27
C ILE A 20 0.19 4.07 4.52
N GLU A 21 -0.95 4.02 5.21
CA GLU A 21 -2.27 4.20 4.62
C GLU A 21 -2.46 5.63 4.08
N ASP A 22 -2.01 6.62 4.86
CA ASP A 22 -2.01 8.03 4.46
C ASP A 22 -1.09 8.28 3.26
N LEU A 23 0.07 7.62 3.24
CA LEU A 23 1.03 7.71 2.14
C LEU A 23 0.43 7.14 0.85
N LEU A 24 -0.13 5.93 0.90
CA LEU A 24 -0.75 5.26 -0.25
C LEU A 24 -1.96 6.04 -0.78
N SER A 25 -2.80 6.58 0.11
CA SER A 25 -3.96 7.40 -0.28
C SER A 25 -3.54 8.68 -1.03
N ARG A 26 -2.47 9.34 -0.57
CA ARG A 26 -1.93 10.53 -1.26
C ARG A 26 -1.27 10.16 -2.59
N ALA A 27 -0.54 9.04 -2.64
CA ALA A 27 0.01 8.51 -3.87
C ALA A 27 -1.11 8.24 -4.90
N LYS A 28 -2.26 7.72 -4.46
CA LYS A 28 -3.43 7.45 -5.32
C LYS A 28 -4.00 8.74 -5.90
N MET A 29 -4.19 9.76 -5.07
CA MET A 29 -4.66 11.07 -5.56
C MET A 29 -3.71 11.67 -6.60
N ILE A 30 -2.40 11.54 -6.39
CA ILE A 30 -1.39 12.06 -7.32
C ILE A 30 -1.36 11.24 -8.62
N SER A 31 -1.42 9.91 -8.55
CA SER A 31 -1.41 9.05 -9.75
C SER A 31 -2.64 9.30 -10.63
N VAL A 32 -3.82 9.47 -10.03
CA VAL A 32 -5.05 9.85 -10.75
C VAL A 32 -4.89 11.22 -11.40
N LYS A 33 -4.30 12.19 -10.70
CA LYS A 33 -4.06 13.54 -11.23
C LYS A 33 -3.07 13.56 -12.40
N LEU A 34 -2.09 12.65 -12.40
CA LEU A 34 -1.08 12.51 -13.45
C LEU A 34 -1.52 11.56 -14.58
N GLY A 35 -2.69 10.92 -14.47
CA GLY A 35 -3.20 9.97 -15.45
C GLY A 35 -2.44 8.63 -15.49
N LEU A 36 -1.73 8.28 -14.42
CA LEU A 36 -0.92 7.07 -14.29
C LEU A 36 -1.79 5.88 -13.87
N LYS A 37 -2.58 5.36 -14.82
CA LYS A 37 -3.59 4.33 -14.55
C LYS A 37 -3.02 3.06 -13.90
N ASP A 38 -1.90 2.56 -14.39
CA ASP A 38 -1.27 1.33 -13.87
C ASP A 38 -0.93 1.45 -12.38
N ILE A 39 -0.39 2.61 -11.97
CA ILE A 39 -0.05 2.88 -10.58
C ILE A 39 -1.31 3.12 -9.74
N SER A 40 -2.30 3.83 -10.29
CA SER A 40 -3.58 4.05 -9.59
C SER A 40 -4.30 2.74 -9.29
N GLU A 41 -4.30 1.81 -10.24
CA GLU A 41 -4.90 0.48 -10.10
C GLU A 41 -4.13 -0.37 -9.08
N TRP A 42 -2.79 -0.40 -9.16
CA TRP A 42 -1.97 -1.09 -8.16
C TRP A 42 -2.19 -0.55 -6.74
N LEU A 43 -2.23 0.77 -6.57
CA LEU A 43 -2.51 1.41 -5.28
C LEU A 43 -3.90 1.07 -4.75
N GLU A 44 -4.88 0.88 -5.65
CA GLU A 44 -6.23 0.49 -5.25
C GLU A 44 -6.29 -0.93 -4.72
N TYR A 45 -5.58 -1.85 -5.36
CA TYR A 45 -5.44 -3.23 -4.89
C TYR A 45 -4.66 -3.32 -3.59
N GLU A 46 -3.66 -2.46 -3.41
CA GLU A 46 -2.88 -2.42 -2.17
C GLU A 46 -3.70 -1.90 -0.98
N LEU A 47 -4.61 -0.93 -1.20
CA LEU A 47 -5.46 -0.35 -0.17
C LEU A 47 -6.72 -1.17 0.14
N ASN A 48 -7.39 -1.71 -0.89
CA ASN A 48 -8.68 -2.40 -0.72
C ASN A 48 -8.58 -3.93 -0.81
N GLY A 49 -7.39 -4.45 -1.13
CA GLY A 49 -7.17 -5.87 -1.41
C GLY A 49 -7.25 -6.20 -2.90
N TYR A 50 -6.60 -7.31 -3.25
CA TYR A 50 -6.54 -7.82 -4.61
C TYR A 50 -7.81 -8.63 -4.94
N PRO A 51 -8.45 -8.44 -6.11
CA PRO A 51 -9.70 -9.11 -6.45
C PRO A 51 -9.51 -10.59 -6.83
N SER A 52 -8.31 -10.99 -7.24
CA SER A 52 -7.97 -12.38 -7.56
C SER A 52 -6.53 -12.71 -7.16
N TYR A 53 -6.27 -14.01 -6.96
CA TYR A 53 -4.91 -14.50 -6.69
C TYR A 53 -3.96 -14.30 -7.87
N ASP A 54 -4.46 -14.28 -9.10
CA ASP A 54 -3.65 -14.07 -10.30
C ASP A 54 -3.05 -12.65 -10.36
N LEU A 55 -3.70 -11.68 -9.71
CA LEU A 55 -3.23 -10.30 -9.61
C LEU A 55 -2.36 -10.06 -8.38
N LEU A 56 -2.21 -11.06 -7.50
CA LEU A 56 -1.45 -10.93 -6.27
C LEU A 56 0.05 -10.96 -6.59
N PRO A 57 0.81 -9.91 -6.24
CA PRO A 57 2.24 -9.88 -6.48
C PRO A 57 2.97 -10.90 -5.61
N GLY A 58 4.04 -11.50 -6.13
CA GLY A 58 4.80 -12.53 -5.41
C GLY A 58 5.32 -12.07 -4.04
N TYR A 59 5.62 -10.77 -3.87
CA TYR A 59 6.05 -10.22 -2.58
C TYR A 59 4.94 -10.16 -1.52
N ARG A 60 3.66 -10.26 -1.91
CA ARG A 60 2.53 -10.42 -0.99
C ARG A 60 2.28 -11.88 -0.60
N VAL A 61 2.97 -12.84 -1.22
CA VAL A 61 2.87 -14.26 -0.90
C VAL A 61 3.94 -14.64 0.12
N LEU A 62 3.51 -14.93 1.35
CA LEU A 62 4.41 -15.42 2.40
C LEU A 62 4.57 -16.93 2.29
N ALA A 63 5.75 -17.39 1.88
CA ALA A 63 6.09 -18.82 1.84
C ALA A 63 6.92 -19.21 3.08
N GLY A 64 6.56 -20.31 3.75
CA GLY A 64 7.35 -20.86 4.86
C GLY A 64 7.29 -20.06 6.17
N THR A 65 6.47 -19.02 6.27
CA THR A 65 6.28 -18.26 7.51
C THR A 65 5.46 -19.08 8.51
N PRO A 66 5.98 -19.39 9.71
CA PRO A 66 5.22 -20.11 10.73
C PRO A 66 4.08 -19.24 11.23
N ILE A 67 2.85 -19.62 10.89
CA ILE A 67 1.64 -18.96 11.37
C ILE A 67 1.42 -19.41 12.82
N ARG A 68 1.46 -18.46 13.76
CA ARG A 68 1.12 -18.68 15.16
C ARG A 68 -0.19 -17.94 15.45
N ALA A 69 -1.15 -18.65 16.02
CA ALA A 69 -2.41 -18.08 16.46
C ALA A 69 -2.65 -18.46 17.92
N PHE A 70 -3.34 -17.59 18.66
CA PHE A 70 -3.80 -17.91 20.00
C PHE A 70 -4.96 -18.91 19.91
N ASN A 71 -4.84 -20.06 20.59
CA ASN A 71 -5.94 -21.01 20.69
C ASN A 71 -6.89 -20.55 21.82
N PRO A 72 -8.16 -20.19 21.52
CA PRO A 72 -9.11 -19.73 22.53
C PRO A 72 -9.62 -20.85 23.45
N TYR A 73 -9.34 -22.12 23.14
CA TYR A 73 -9.71 -23.24 23.99
C TYR A 73 -8.81 -23.32 25.22
N VAL A 74 -9.39 -22.97 26.37
CA VAL A 74 -8.89 -23.27 27.71
C VAL A 74 -9.74 -24.43 28.22
N GLY A 75 -9.09 -25.58 28.48
CA GLY A 75 -9.74 -26.85 28.80
C GLY A 75 -10.77 -26.80 29.91
#